data_AF-A0A656GI96-F1
#
_entry.id   AF-A0A656GI96-F1
#
_cell.length_a   1.000
_cell.length_b   1.000
_cell.length_c   1.000
_cell.angle_alpha   90.00
_cell.angle_beta   90.00
_cell.angle_gamma   90.00
#
_symmetry.space_group_name_H-M   'P 1'
#
loop_
_entity.id
_entity.type
_entity.pdbx_description
1 polymer ?
#
loop_
_entity_poly.entity_id
_entity_poly.type
_entity_poly.pdbx_seq_one_letter_code
_entity_poly.pdbx_strand_id
1 'polypeptide(L)'
;TPFSGVRDIGEWVAVVSTRHNSAKLILEMVWTKISHYFKIGMPWGDGLHMDSVQPLLIAKGIETPQAAGWHCNWLEFKEKNLIREDDASWQPSAISPAAITLTDIMAIRGGYLPLDDGLQNYISQKHEKDLQVIIDELISTREFMIERNHLRPIHAKTHILTNDDYSGFVAHESERFDLWC
;
A
#
# COMPACT_ATOMS: atom_id res chain seq x y z
N THR A 1 7.72 5.71 8.98
CA THR A 1 8.42 5.15 7.79
C THR A 1 8.66 6.28 6.80
N PRO A 2 9.70 6.22 5.93
CA PRO A 2 9.93 7.31 4.99
C PRO A 2 8.71 7.48 4.07
N PHE A 3 8.49 8.72 3.63
CA PHE A 3 7.44 9.07 2.69
C PHE A 3 7.62 8.27 1.39
N SER A 4 6.80 7.25 1.18
CA SER A 4 6.76 6.48 -0.07
C SER A 4 5.45 6.79 -0.77
N GLY A 5 5.49 7.74 -1.71
CA GLY A 5 4.39 7.92 -2.64
C GLY A 5 4.39 6.79 -3.65
N VAL A 6 3.23 6.23 -3.96
CA VAL A 6 3.05 5.24 -5.03
C VAL A 6 1.75 5.62 -5.73
N ARG A 7 1.79 5.72 -7.06
CA ARG A 7 0.66 6.24 -7.85
C ARG A 7 -0.29 5.15 -8.31
N ASP A 8 0.26 4.00 -8.70
CA ASP A 8 -0.48 2.87 -9.26
C ASP A 8 0.28 1.55 -9.00
N ILE A 9 -0.27 0.41 -9.41
CA ILE A 9 0.33 -0.92 -9.25
C ILE A 9 1.70 -0.96 -9.92
N GLY A 10 2.74 -1.15 -9.10
CA GLY A 10 4.14 -1.20 -9.54
C GLY A 10 4.75 0.15 -9.92
N GLU A 11 4.05 1.26 -9.69
CA GLU A 11 4.50 2.63 -10.01
C GLU A 11 4.90 3.41 -8.76
N TRP A 12 6.20 3.43 -8.49
CA TRP A 12 6.80 4.08 -7.34
C TRP A 12 7.04 5.56 -7.62
N VAL A 13 6.65 6.45 -6.72
CA VAL A 13 6.98 7.87 -6.82
C VAL A 13 8.36 8.10 -6.20
N ALA A 14 9.37 8.19 -7.07
CA ALA A 14 10.77 8.34 -6.66
C ALA A 14 11.12 9.78 -6.29
N VAL A 15 10.45 10.76 -6.91
CA VAL A 15 10.63 12.19 -6.63
C VAL A 15 9.27 12.86 -6.53
N VAL A 16 9.09 13.68 -5.52
CA VAL A 16 7.88 14.46 -5.29
C VAL A 16 8.20 15.96 -5.24
N SER A 17 7.21 16.78 -5.58
CA SER A 17 7.17 18.21 -5.30
C SER A 17 6.12 18.46 -4.24
N THR A 18 6.41 19.30 -3.25
CA THR A 18 5.38 19.85 -2.39
C THR A 18 5.50 21.37 -2.34
N ARG A 19 4.36 22.03 -2.22
CA ARG A 19 4.28 23.46 -1.96
C ARG A 19 3.94 23.74 -0.50
N HIS A 20 3.30 22.79 0.18
CA HIS A 20 2.86 22.94 1.55
C HIS A 20 3.95 22.46 2.51
N ASN A 21 4.33 23.31 3.47
CA ASN A 21 5.20 22.99 4.59
C ASN A 21 6.46 22.13 4.28
N SER A 22 7.21 22.46 3.24
CA SER A 22 8.42 21.70 2.85
C SER A 22 9.50 21.62 3.94
N ALA A 23 9.55 22.62 4.84
CA ALA A 23 10.42 22.59 6.01
C ALA A 23 10.05 21.47 6.99
N LYS A 24 8.75 21.20 7.20
CA LYS A 24 8.25 20.08 8.01
C LYS A 24 8.72 18.75 7.43
N LEU A 25 8.57 18.52 6.12
CA LEU A 25 9.04 17.27 5.48
C LEU A 25 10.55 17.04 5.66
N ILE A 26 11.36 18.08 5.49
CA ILE A 26 12.81 17.98 5.72
C ILE A 26 13.09 17.64 7.20
N LEU A 27 12.39 18.28 8.12
CA LEU A 27 12.52 18.04 9.55
C LEU A 27 12.12 16.61 9.93
N GLU A 28 11.00 16.12 9.40
CA GLU A 28 10.55 14.73 9.57
C GLU A 28 11.56 13.72 9.02
N MET A 29 12.20 14.00 7.88
CA MET A 29 13.24 13.14 7.33
C MET A 29 14.48 13.08 8.23
N VAL A 30 14.95 14.25 8.71
CA VAL A 30 16.08 14.34 9.64
C VAL A 30 15.75 13.57 10.93
N TRP A 31 14.55 13.79 11.48
CA TRP A 31 14.17 13.13 12.71
C TRP A 31 13.87 11.66 12.54
N THR A 32 13.39 11.20 11.40
CA THR A 32 13.25 9.77 11.10
C THR A 32 14.61 9.07 11.20
N LYS A 33 15.69 9.70 10.74
CA LYS A 33 17.04 9.15 10.90
C LYS A 33 17.46 9.09 12.37
N ILE A 34 17.14 10.13 13.13
CA ILE A 34 17.52 10.24 14.55
C ILE A 34 16.68 9.29 15.41
N SER A 35 15.37 9.21 15.23
CA SER A 35 14.48 8.24 15.90
C SER A 35 14.92 6.82 15.60
N HIS A 36 15.32 6.51 14.36
CA HIS A 36 15.84 5.19 14.01
C HIS A 36 17.18 4.89 14.68
N TYR A 37 18.08 5.87 14.76
CA TYR A 37 19.40 5.73 15.36
C TYR A 37 19.33 5.57 16.88
N PHE A 38 18.52 6.40 17.55
CA PHE A 38 18.39 6.42 19.01
C PHE A 38 17.25 5.55 19.55
N LYS A 39 16.42 4.97 18.68
CA LYS A 39 15.22 4.16 19.04
C LYS A 39 14.22 4.93 19.92
N ILE A 40 14.02 6.22 19.64
CA ILE A 40 13.08 7.09 20.36
C ILE A 40 11.88 7.39 19.48
N GLY A 41 10.67 7.15 20.00
CA GLY A 41 9.43 7.58 19.36
C GLY A 41 9.25 9.09 19.49
N MET A 42 8.87 9.75 18.40
CA MET A 42 8.66 11.20 18.37
C MET A 42 7.16 11.52 18.36
N PRO A 43 6.73 12.64 18.98
CA PRO A 43 5.32 13.02 19.04
C PRO A 43 4.89 13.68 17.72
N TRP A 44 4.75 12.89 16.66
CA TRP A 44 4.31 13.38 15.35
C TRP A 44 2.80 13.32 15.22
N GLY A 45 2.14 14.48 15.28
CA GLY A 45 0.73 14.64 14.90
C GLY A 45 -0.21 13.61 15.50
N ASP A 46 -1.34 13.39 14.86
CA ASP A 46 -2.29 12.31 15.17
C ASP A 46 -2.00 11.04 14.34
N GLY A 47 -0.96 11.04 13.51
CA GLY A 47 -0.64 9.93 12.61
C GLY A 47 -1.61 9.77 11.43
N LEU A 48 -2.72 10.50 11.36
CA LEU A 48 -3.71 10.41 10.30
C LEU A 48 -3.49 11.46 9.22
N HIS A 49 -3.00 12.65 9.56
CA HIS A 49 -2.69 13.68 8.57
C HIS A 49 -1.66 13.18 7.55
N MET A 50 -1.96 13.32 6.25
CA MET A 50 -1.06 13.01 5.15
C MET A 50 -0.69 14.28 4.39
N ASP A 51 0.62 14.51 4.19
CA ASP A 51 1.07 15.67 3.42
C ASP A 51 0.74 15.52 1.92
N SER A 52 0.17 16.58 1.35
CA SER A 52 -0.12 16.72 -0.07
C SER A 52 1.18 16.91 -0.85
N VAL A 53 1.52 15.91 -1.65
CA VAL A 53 2.67 15.95 -2.55
C VAL A 53 2.27 15.56 -3.97
N GLN A 54 3.00 16.10 -4.94
CA GLN A 54 2.77 15.89 -6.36
C GLN A 54 3.93 15.08 -6.95
N PRO A 55 3.67 13.91 -7.58
CA PRO A 55 4.72 13.01 -8.04
C PRO A 55 5.44 13.59 -9.25
N LEU A 56 6.74 13.88 -9.19
CA LEU A 56 7.52 14.39 -10.33
C LEU A 56 8.19 13.29 -11.15
N LEU A 57 8.58 12.20 -10.51
CA LEU A 57 9.23 11.05 -11.16
C LEU A 57 8.56 9.77 -10.69
N ILE A 58 8.04 9.02 -11.65
CA ILE A 58 7.52 7.67 -11.43
C ILE A 58 8.54 6.67 -11.94
N ALA A 59 8.88 5.69 -11.11
CA ALA A 59 9.71 4.57 -11.46
C ALA A 59 8.87 3.29 -11.45
N LYS A 60 8.88 2.58 -12.58
CA LYS A 60 8.21 1.29 -12.74
C LYS A 60 9.25 0.21 -13.00
N GLY A 61 9.22 -0.86 -12.23
CA GLY A 61 10.05 -2.03 -12.50
C GLY A 61 9.59 -2.68 -13.81
N ILE A 62 10.53 -2.92 -14.72
CA ILE A 62 10.28 -3.64 -15.97
C ILE A 62 11.29 -4.77 -16.11
N GLU A 63 10.76 -5.94 -16.46
CA GLU A 63 11.56 -7.11 -16.80
C GLU A 63 11.28 -7.47 -18.26
N THR A 64 12.37 -7.66 -19.00
CA THR A 64 12.37 -8.15 -20.38
C THR A 64 13.18 -9.44 -20.44
N PRO A 65 13.01 -10.27 -21.48
CA PRO A 65 13.81 -11.49 -21.62
C PRO A 65 15.34 -11.24 -21.59
N GLN A 66 15.79 -10.03 -21.91
CA GLN A 66 17.22 -9.69 -21.97
C GLN A 66 17.73 -8.92 -20.74
N ALA A 67 16.87 -8.21 -20.01
CA ALA A 67 17.29 -7.36 -18.90
C ALA A 67 16.12 -7.01 -17.96
N ALA A 68 16.45 -6.76 -16.70
CA ALA A 68 15.56 -6.13 -15.73
C ALA A 68 16.07 -4.72 -15.38
N GLY A 69 15.17 -3.77 -15.20
CA GLY A 69 15.53 -2.39 -14.90
C GLY A 69 14.34 -1.53 -14.50
N TRP A 70 14.55 -0.22 -14.50
CA TRP A 70 13.53 0.76 -14.16
C TRP A 70 13.12 1.56 -15.40
N HIS A 71 11.82 1.63 -15.66
CA HIS A 71 11.24 2.61 -16.55
C HIS A 71 10.88 3.86 -15.74
N CYS A 72 11.55 4.97 -16.04
CA CYS A 72 11.35 6.22 -15.33
C CYS A 72 10.56 7.20 -16.22
N ASN A 73 9.43 7.69 -15.70
CA ASN A 73 8.58 8.67 -16.38
C ASN A 73 8.53 9.98 -15.58
N TRP A 74 8.83 11.08 -16.26
CA TRP A 74 8.76 12.43 -15.70
C TRP A 74 7.36 12.99 -15.87
N LEU A 75 6.83 13.59 -14.81
CA LEU A 75 5.55 14.27 -14.84
C LEU A 75 5.75 15.79 -14.72
N GLU A 76 5.33 16.51 -15.76
CA GLU A 76 5.32 17.96 -15.75
C GLU A 76 3.94 18.49 -15.34
N PHE A 77 3.88 19.14 -14.18
CA PHE A 77 2.68 19.81 -13.72
C PHE A 77 2.75 21.30 -14.04
N LYS A 78 1.68 21.82 -14.63
CA LYS A 78 1.46 23.27 -14.67
C LYS A 78 1.07 23.73 -13.26
N GLU A 79 1.58 24.87 -12.81
CA GLU A 79 1.37 25.36 -11.42
C GLU A 79 -0.10 25.41 -11.01
N LYS A 80 -0.99 25.73 -11.96
CA LYS A 80 -2.46 25.77 -11.74
C LYS A 80 -3.09 24.41 -11.40
N ASN A 81 -2.38 23.31 -11.63
CA ASN A 81 -2.84 21.95 -11.35
C ASN A 81 -2.23 21.39 -10.05
N LEU A 82 -1.35 22.14 -9.38
CA LEU A 82 -0.77 21.74 -8.10
C LEU A 82 -1.78 22.07 -6.98
N ILE A 83 -2.40 21.05 -6.42
CA ILE A 83 -3.30 21.16 -5.27
C ILE A 83 -2.48 21.69 -4.09
N ARG A 84 -2.98 22.76 -3.45
CA ARG A 84 -2.29 23.44 -2.34
C ARG A 84 -2.81 23.03 -0.97
N GLU A 85 -4.03 22.54 -0.92
CA GLU A 85 -4.68 22.12 0.31
C GLU A 85 -4.08 20.77 0.75
N ASP A 86 -4.03 20.63 2.06
CA ASP A 86 -3.41 19.51 2.77
C ASP A 86 -4.46 18.93 3.71
N ASP A 87 -5.50 18.36 3.12
CA ASP A 87 -6.68 17.81 3.79
C ASP A 87 -6.76 16.28 3.67
N ALA A 88 -5.71 15.66 3.11
CA ALA A 88 -5.64 14.22 2.98
C ALA A 88 -5.49 13.59 4.37
N SER A 89 -6.46 12.75 4.74
CA SER A 89 -6.38 11.90 5.92
C SER A 89 -6.11 10.48 5.48
N TRP A 90 -5.27 9.79 6.24
CA TRP A 90 -4.99 8.38 6.07
C TRP A 90 -6.26 7.56 6.31
N GLN A 91 -6.44 6.55 5.48
CA GLN A 91 -7.46 5.52 5.66
C GLN A 91 -6.90 4.17 5.18
N PRO A 92 -7.34 3.05 5.79
CA PRO A 92 -6.92 1.73 5.34
C PRO A 92 -7.52 1.39 3.98
N SER A 93 -6.93 0.37 3.33
CA SER A 93 -7.40 -0.07 2.01
C SER A 93 -8.67 -0.90 2.17
N ALA A 94 -9.74 -0.52 1.48
CA ALA A 94 -10.97 -1.31 1.43
C ALA A 94 -10.76 -2.60 0.62
N ILE A 95 -11.36 -3.70 1.08
CA ILE A 95 -11.30 -5.01 0.44
C ILE A 95 -12.67 -5.70 0.43
N SER A 96 -12.89 -6.52 -0.58
CA SER A 96 -14.14 -7.21 -0.86
C SER A 96 -14.30 -8.48 -0.03
N PRO A 97 -15.52 -9.04 0.07
CA PRO A 97 -15.75 -10.32 0.77
C PRO A 97 -14.93 -11.49 0.22
N ALA A 98 -14.64 -11.46 -1.09
CA ALA A 98 -13.79 -12.47 -1.71
C ALA A 98 -12.33 -12.31 -1.25
N ALA A 99 -11.82 -11.08 -1.20
CA ALA A 99 -10.49 -10.77 -0.70
C ALA A 99 -10.33 -11.11 0.79
N ILE A 100 -11.35 -10.84 1.62
CA ILE A 100 -11.41 -11.30 3.03
C ILE A 100 -11.28 -12.83 3.10
N THR A 101 -12.06 -13.57 2.30
CA THR A 101 -12.00 -15.04 2.26
C THR A 101 -10.59 -15.55 1.91
N LEU A 102 -9.93 -14.97 0.90
CA LEU A 102 -8.56 -15.36 0.54
C LEU A 102 -7.59 -15.11 1.70
N THR A 103 -7.75 -13.96 2.37
CA THR A 103 -6.86 -13.56 3.45
C THR A 103 -7.04 -14.45 4.69
N ASP A 104 -8.27 -14.86 5.00
CA ASP A 104 -8.55 -15.82 6.07
C ASP A 104 -7.93 -17.19 5.78
N ILE A 105 -8.09 -17.70 4.55
CA ILE A 105 -7.48 -18.98 4.14
C ILE A 105 -5.96 -18.88 4.24
N MET A 106 -5.39 -17.77 3.79
CA MET A 106 -3.95 -17.49 3.86
C MET A 106 -3.47 -17.47 5.31
N ALA A 107 -4.18 -16.81 6.23
CA ALA A 107 -3.84 -16.76 7.64
C ALA A 107 -3.86 -18.17 8.28
N ILE A 108 -4.87 -18.98 7.98
CA ILE A 108 -4.98 -20.36 8.45
C ILE A 108 -3.84 -21.24 7.91
N ARG A 109 -3.34 -20.94 6.70
CA ARG A 109 -2.22 -21.65 6.05
C ARG A 109 -0.83 -21.10 6.41
N GLY A 110 -0.73 -20.26 7.44
CA GLY A 110 0.56 -19.74 7.92
C GLY A 110 1.11 -18.56 7.09
N GLY A 111 0.24 -17.83 6.39
CA GLY A 111 0.60 -16.60 5.68
C GLY A 111 1.00 -16.79 4.21
N TYR A 112 0.96 -18.01 3.69
CA TYR A 112 1.25 -18.31 2.29
C TYR A 112 0.07 -19.02 1.64
N LEU A 113 -0.40 -18.49 0.51
CA LEU A 113 -1.52 -19.05 -0.24
C LEU A 113 -1.04 -19.50 -1.62
N PRO A 114 -0.92 -20.81 -1.88
CA PRO A 114 -0.56 -21.31 -3.21
C PRO A 114 -1.64 -20.96 -4.23
N LEU A 115 -1.21 -20.46 -5.39
CA LEU A 115 -2.08 -20.11 -6.51
C LEU A 115 -2.22 -21.32 -7.44
N ASP A 116 -3.04 -22.28 -7.03
CA ASP A 116 -3.31 -23.52 -7.77
C ASP A 116 -4.75 -23.58 -8.31
N ASP A 117 -4.99 -24.54 -9.22
CA ASP A 117 -6.31 -24.76 -9.82
C ASP A 117 -7.38 -25.08 -8.76
N GLY A 118 -6.98 -25.65 -7.62
CA GLY A 118 -7.90 -25.95 -6.52
C GLY A 118 -8.47 -24.68 -5.89
N LEU A 119 -7.60 -23.71 -5.61
CA LEU A 119 -8.00 -22.39 -5.13
C LEU A 119 -8.87 -21.66 -6.16
N GLN A 120 -8.47 -21.68 -7.43
CA GLN A 120 -9.23 -21.04 -8.50
C GLN A 120 -10.66 -21.60 -8.58
N ASN A 121 -10.79 -22.92 -8.59
CA ASN A 121 -12.10 -23.59 -8.62
C ASN A 121 -12.96 -23.25 -7.40
N TYR A 122 -12.38 -23.24 -6.20
CA TYR A 122 -13.10 -22.88 -4.97
C TYR A 122 -13.64 -21.45 -5.01
N ILE A 123 -12.83 -20.49 -5.48
CA ILE A 123 -13.21 -19.08 -5.55
C ILE A 123 -14.26 -18.81 -6.61
N SER A 124 -14.10 -19.39 -7.80
CA SER A 124 -15.11 -19.25 -8.87
C SER A 124 -16.46 -19.83 -8.46
N GLN A 125 -16.49 -20.92 -7.68
CA GLN A 125 -17.74 -21.48 -7.15
C GLN A 125 -18.37 -20.65 -6.04
N LYS A 126 -17.56 -20.08 -5.13
CA LYS A 126 -18.08 -19.38 -3.94
C LYS A 126 -18.47 -17.94 -4.21
N HIS A 127 -17.73 -17.24 -5.07
CA HIS A 127 -17.83 -15.78 -5.24
C HIS A 127 -18.18 -15.35 -6.67
N GLU A 128 -18.34 -16.29 -7.61
CA GLU A 128 -18.61 -16.01 -9.04
C GLU A 128 -17.61 -15.02 -9.66
N LYS A 129 -16.38 -14.98 -9.13
CA LYS A 129 -15.29 -14.11 -9.55
C LYS A 129 -14.09 -14.91 -10.00
N ASP A 130 -13.32 -14.33 -10.91
CA ASP A 130 -12.00 -14.82 -11.26
C ASP A 130 -11.03 -14.57 -10.08
N LEU A 131 -10.23 -15.58 -9.75
CA LEU A 131 -9.19 -15.51 -8.75
C LEU A 131 -8.22 -14.36 -9.04
N GLN A 132 -7.86 -14.14 -10.31
CA GLN A 132 -6.92 -13.10 -10.69
C GLN A 132 -7.41 -11.69 -10.31
N VAL A 133 -8.71 -11.43 -10.46
CA VAL A 133 -9.32 -10.13 -10.10
C VAL A 133 -9.16 -9.85 -8.60
N ILE A 134 -9.29 -10.88 -7.76
CA ILE A 134 -9.17 -10.73 -6.31
C ILE A 134 -7.71 -10.61 -5.89
N ILE A 135 -6.80 -11.29 -6.59
CA ILE A 135 -5.35 -11.13 -6.40
C ILE A 135 -4.94 -9.69 -6.73
N ASP A 136 -5.39 -9.15 -7.85
CA ASP A 136 -5.07 -7.78 -8.27
C ASP A 136 -5.61 -6.76 -7.26
N GLU A 137 -6.82 -6.99 -6.72
CA GLU A 137 -7.39 -6.22 -5.62
C GLU A 137 -6.47 -6.24 -4.39
N LEU A 138 -6.06 -7.41 -3.92
CA LEU A 138 -5.18 -7.57 -2.76
C LEU A 138 -3.79 -6.93 -3.00
N ILE A 139 -3.20 -7.09 -4.18
CA ILE A 139 -1.91 -6.46 -4.51
C ILE A 139 -2.05 -4.93 -4.56
N SER A 140 -3.19 -4.41 -5.04
CA SER A 140 -3.44 -2.96 -5.11
C SER A 140 -3.47 -2.30 -3.73
N THR A 141 -3.82 -3.05 -2.68
CA THR A 141 -3.75 -2.58 -1.29
C THR A 141 -2.32 -2.37 -0.79
N ARG A 142 -1.33 -2.97 -1.47
CA ARG A 142 0.09 -2.97 -1.10
C ARG A 142 0.40 -3.67 0.22
N GLU A 143 -0.56 -4.42 0.75
CA GLU A 143 -0.35 -5.26 1.92
C GLU A 143 0.09 -6.68 1.51
N PHE A 144 -0.07 -7.04 0.23
CA PHE A 144 0.20 -8.37 -0.30
C PHE A 144 1.08 -8.35 -1.56
N MET A 145 1.76 -9.46 -1.81
CA MET A 145 2.58 -9.68 -2.99
C MET A 145 2.56 -11.15 -3.44
N ILE A 146 2.93 -11.38 -4.70
CA ILE A 146 3.18 -12.72 -5.23
C ILE A 146 4.67 -13.03 -5.12
N GLU A 147 4.98 -14.20 -4.57
CA GLU A 147 6.32 -14.77 -4.56
C GLU A 147 6.25 -16.25 -4.95
N ARG A 148 6.94 -16.65 -6.02
CA ARG A 148 7.04 -18.06 -6.45
C ARG A 148 5.68 -18.77 -6.51
N ASN A 149 4.70 -18.14 -7.17
CA ASN A 149 3.32 -18.64 -7.30
C ASN A 149 2.54 -18.76 -5.98
N HIS A 150 2.92 -18.01 -4.95
CA HIS A 150 2.18 -17.89 -3.71
C HIS A 150 1.82 -16.43 -3.46
N LEU A 151 0.58 -16.18 -3.06
CA LEU A 151 0.17 -14.91 -2.50
C LEU A 151 0.53 -14.88 -1.01
N ARG A 152 1.14 -13.79 -0.55
CA ARG A 152 1.48 -13.59 0.87
C ARG A 152 1.46 -12.13 1.29
N PRO A 153 1.37 -11.82 2.60
CA PRO A 153 1.55 -10.46 3.09
C PRO A 153 3.00 -9.98 2.86
N ILE A 154 3.17 -8.67 2.67
CA ILE A 154 4.49 -8.02 2.60
C ILE A 154 5.07 -7.85 4.01
N HIS A 155 4.21 -7.51 4.97
CA HIS A 155 4.58 -7.18 6.35
C HIS A 155 4.45 -8.40 7.26
N ALA A 156 5.20 -8.40 8.37
CA ALA A 156 5.13 -9.48 9.36
C ALA A 156 3.78 -9.56 10.08
N LYS A 157 3.03 -8.44 10.11
CA LYS A 157 1.70 -8.33 10.66
C LYS A 157 0.84 -7.51 9.71
N THR A 158 -0.36 -8.02 9.45
CA THR A 158 -1.40 -7.35 8.65
C THR A 158 -2.69 -7.47 9.45
N HIS A 159 -3.38 -6.36 9.62
CA HIS A 159 -4.63 -6.24 10.37
C HIS A 159 -5.78 -6.16 9.39
N ILE A 160 -6.89 -6.82 9.74
CA ILE A 160 -8.10 -6.87 8.93
C ILE A 160 -9.27 -6.54 9.84
N LEU A 161 -10.13 -5.64 9.38
CA LEU A 161 -11.43 -5.38 9.96
C LEU A 161 -12.50 -5.87 8.99
N THR A 162 -13.39 -6.72 9.46
CA THR A 162 -14.49 -7.27 8.67
C THR A 162 -15.79 -6.62 9.12
N ASN A 163 -16.53 -6.07 8.16
CA ASN A 163 -17.84 -5.47 8.34
C ASN A 163 -18.94 -6.55 8.36
N ASP A 164 -20.15 -6.17 8.77
CA ASP A 164 -21.32 -7.07 8.79
C ASP A 164 -21.71 -7.62 7.41
N ASP A 165 -21.36 -6.91 6.33
CA ASP A 165 -21.58 -7.34 4.94
C ASP A 165 -20.43 -8.20 4.37
N TYR A 166 -19.49 -8.60 5.23
CA TYR A 166 -18.27 -9.34 4.91
C TYR A 166 -17.25 -8.58 4.06
N SER A 167 -17.49 -7.32 3.70
CA SER A 167 -16.42 -6.45 3.20
C SER A 167 -15.50 -6.06 4.35
N GLY A 168 -14.40 -5.37 4.07
CA GLY A 168 -13.51 -4.96 5.14
C GLY A 168 -12.44 -3.97 4.75
N PHE A 169 -11.52 -3.78 5.69
CA PHE A 169 -10.36 -2.92 5.55
C PHE A 169 -9.10 -3.67 5.94
N VAL A 170 -7.98 -3.35 5.29
CA VAL A 170 -6.68 -3.96 5.56
C VAL A 170 -5.57 -2.91 5.67
N ALA A 171 -4.70 -3.09 6.66
CA ALA A 171 -3.47 -2.31 6.84
C ALA A 171 -2.47 -3.04 7.74
N HIS A 172 -1.18 -2.72 7.63
CA HIS A 172 -0.16 -3.17 8.61
C HIS A 172 0.06 -2.18 9.78
N GLU A 173 -0.40 -0.94 9.66
CA GLU A 173 -0.16 0.15 10.63
C GLU A 173 -1.19 0.14 11.78
N SER A 174 -1.06 -0.78 12.75
CA SER A 174 -2.01 -0.92 13.88
C SER A 174 -2.37 0.40 14.58
N GLU A 175 -1.39 1.24 14.89
CA GLU A 175 -1.63 2.52 15.59
C GLU A 175 -2.51 3.48 14.80
N ARG A 176 -2.34 3.55 13.46
CA ARG A 176 -3.20 4.38 12.61
C ARG A 176 -4.57 3.75 12.41
N PHE A 177 -4.61 2.44 12.30
CA PHE A 177 -5.83 1.67 12.17
C PHE A 177 -6.74 1.89 13.39
N ASP A 178 -6.17 1.85 14.61
CA ASP A 178 -6.86 2.12 15.87
C ASP A 178 -7.35 3.57 16.02
N LEU A 179 -6.65 4.54 15.41
CA LEU A 179 -7.04 5.95 15.43
C LEU A 179 -8.12 6.29 14.40
N TRP A 180 -8.22 5.50 13.33
CA TRP A 180 -9.19 5.71 12.25
C TRP A 180 -10.59 5.20 12.58
N CYS A 181 -10.72 4.11 13.35
CA CYS A 181 -11.99 3.50 13.76
C CYS A 181 -12.55 4.06 15.08
#